data_AF-A0A6B1KBF4-F1
#
_entry.id   AF-A0A6B1KBF4-F1
#
_cell.length_a   1.000
_cell.length_b   1.000
_cell.length_c   1.000
_cell.angle_alpha   90.00
_cell.angle_beta   90.00
_cell.angle_gamma   90.00
#
_symmetry.space_group_name_H-M   'P 1'
#
loop_
_entity.id
_entity.type
_entity.pdbx_description
1 polymer ?
#
loop_
_entity_poly.entity_id
_entity_poly.type
_entity_poly.pdbx_seq_one_letter_code
_entity_poly.pdbx_strand_id
1 'polypeptide(L)'
;MQYVVGTVTEFEERRAKIVQIGNRTVGVFRINDEYYALRNYCPHQGAPLCAGKVLPNLSAQDGRRVDVDEETWFVACPWHGWEYDIRTGQSYFGADHPPARGYHVSVTAEPAGSPAPGRSPGPFVADSYEVRVQDRYVVVDTSRRPDRPPR
;
A
#
# COMPACT_ATOMS: atom_id res chain seq x y z
N MET A 1 9.93 14.35 7.18
CA MET A 1 11.37 14.30 6.86
C MET A 1 11.49 13.51 5.57
N GLN A 2 12.32 13.96 4.64
CA GLN A 2 12.50 13.31 3.34
C GLN A 2 13.73 12.41 3.36
N TYR A 3 13.62 11.25 2.73
CA TYR A 3 14.69 10.26 2.67
C TYR A 3 14.88 9.80 1.23
N VAL A 4 16.11 9.88 0.73
CA VAL A 4 16.51 9.22 -0.50
C VAL A 4 16.62 7.72 -0.20
N VAL A 5 15.82 6.91 -0.89
CA VAL A 5 15.70 5.45 -0.64
C VAL A 5 16.31 4.61 -1.76
N GLY A 6 16.80 5.26 -2.80
CA GLY A 6 17.49 4.60 -3.89
C GLY A 6 17.41 5.37 -5.20
N THR A 7 17.99 4.78 -6.24
CA THR A 7 17.80 5.22 -7.62
C THR A 7 16.69 4.44 -8.29
N VAL A 8 16.03 5.02 -9.29
CA VAL A 8 14.92 4.38 -10.04
C VAL A 8 15.25 2.98 -10.58
N THR A 9 16.52 2.69 -10.88
CA THR A 9 16.97 1.38 -11.38
C THR A 9 17.05 0.30 -10.30
N GLU A 10 17.00 0.67 -9.03
CA GLU A 10 17.02 -0.28 -7.90
C GLU A 10 15.63 -0.80 -7.52
N PHE A 11 14.57 -0.30 -8.17
CA PHE A 11 13.19 -0.70 -7.92
C PHE A 11 12.68 -1.54 -9.09
N GLU A 12 12.56 -2.84 -8.81
CA GLU A 12 11.96 -3.80 -9.72
C GLU A 12 10.43 -3.61 -9.80
N GLU A 13 9.89 -3.77 -11.00
CA GLU A 13 8.45 -3.72 -11.26
C GLU A 13 7.72 -4.81 -10.45
N ARG A 14 6.62 -4.44 -9.79
CA ARG A 14 5.76 -5.35 -9.00
C ARG A 14 6.51 -6.08 -7.89
N ARG A 15 7.54 -5.47 -7.32
CA ARG A 15 8.24 -5.95 -6.12
C ARG A 15 8.50 -4.80 -5.15
N ALA A 16 8.47 -5.13 -3.86
CA ALA A 16 8.85 -4.18 -2.82
C ALA A 16 10.37 -4.16 -2.65
N LYS A 17 10.96 -2.96 -2.65
CA LYS A 17 12.25 -2.71 -2.02
C LYS A 17 12.00 -2.26 -0.58
N ILE A 18 12.40 -3.06 0.40
CA ILE A 18 12.22 -2.73 1.82
C ILE A 18 13.42 -1.91 2.29
N VAL A 19 13.15 -0.74 2.85
CA VAL A 19 14.15 0.21 3.33
C VAL A 19 13.90 0.59 4.79
N GLN A 20 14.98 0.87 5.51
CA GLN A 20 14.91 1.41 6.88
C GLN A 20 14.86 2.94 6.82
N ILE A 21 13.83 3.54 7.40
CA ILE A 21 13.65 4.98 7.50
C ILE A 21 13.41 5.35 8.98
N GLY A 22 14.43 5.93 9.62
CA GLY A 22 14.41 6.19 11.05
C GLY A 22 14.22 4.88 11.83
N ASN A 23 13.16 4.79 12.64
CA ASN A 23 12.80 3.58 13.41
C ASN A 23 11.74 2.70 12.73
N ARG A 24 11.43 2.94 11.44
CA ARG A 24 10.42 2.20 10.69
C ARG A 24 11.02 1.53 9.48
N THR A 25 10.47 0.39 9.11
CA THR A 25 10.69 -0.23 7.81
C THR A 25 9.55 0.14 6.86
N VAL A 26 9.89 0.47 5.62
CA VAL A 26 8.96 0.89 4.57
C VAL A 26 9.24 0.06 3.33
N GLY A 27 8.21 -0.51 2.73
CA GLY A 27 8.30 -1.10 1.40
C GLY A 27 7.94 -0.06 0.36
N VAL A 28 8.84 0.14 -0.60
CA VAL A 28 8.62 0.99 -1.77
C VAL A 28 8.38 0.09 -2.97
N PHE A 29 7.27 0.31 -3.65
CA PHE A 29 6.79 -0.47 -4.78
C PHE A 29 6.90 0.38 -6.03
N ARG A 30 7.35 -0.24 -7.14
CA ARG A 30 7.21 0.31 -8.48
C ARG A 30 6.09 -0.45 -9.19
N ILE A 31 5.04 0.25 -9.59
CA ILE A 31 3.85 -0.29 -10.25
C ILE A 31 3.54 0.59 -11.45
N ASN A 32 3.59 0.03 -12.66
CA ASN A 32 3.32 0.74 -13.92
C ASN A 32 4.13 2.04 -14.03
N ASP A 33 5.43 1.98 -13.70
CA ASP A 33 6.36 3.12 -13.65
C ASP A 33 6.05 4.22 -12.61
N GLU A 34 5.02 4.04 -11.79
CA GLU A 34 4.73 4.88 -10.63
C GLU A 34 5.30 4.25 -9.35
N TYR A 35 5.50 5.10 -8.32
CA TYR A 35 6.11 4.69 -7.06
C TYR A 35 5.17 4.91 -5.89
N TYR A 36 5.04 3.89 -5.07
CA TYR A 36 4.17 3.88 -3.89
C TYR A 36 4.94 3.37 -2.68
N ALA A 37 4.58 3.81 -1.48
CA ALA A 37 5.24 3.37 -0.27
C ALA A 37 4.23 3.03 0.82
N LEU A 38 4.38 1.85 1.40
CA LEU A 38 3.63 1.39 2.56
C LEU A 38 4.59 1.07 3.70
N ARG A 39 4.15 1.24 4.94
CA ARG A 39 4.88 0.73 6.09
C ARG A 39 4.93 -0.79 6.00
N ASN A 40 6.11 -1.35 6.31
CA ASN A 40 6.30 -2.79 6.37
C ASN A 40 5.74 -3.37 7.69
N TYR A 41 4.47 -3.11 7.95
CA TYR A 41 3.74 -3.53 9.14
C TYR A 41 2.27 -3.73 8.79
N CYS A 42 1.79 -4.96 8.91
CA CYS A 42 0.40 -5.31 8.63
C CYS A 42 -0.52 -4.79 9.74
N PRO A 43 -1.52 -3.94 9.45
CA PRO A 43 -2.46 -3.42 10.45
C PRO A 43 -3.26 -4.49 11.21
N HIS A 44 -3.38 -5.70 10.65
CA HIS A 44 -4.10 -6.80 11.29
C HIS A 44 -3.35 -7.35 12.51
N GLN A 45 -2.14 -7.90 12.33
CA GLN A 45 -1.37 -8.53 13.42
C GLN A 45 0.13 -8.21 13.41
N GLY A 46 0.56 -7.23 12.60
CA GLY A 46 1.94 -6.73 12.63
C GLY A 46 2.97 -7.50 11.81
N ALA A 47 2.53 -8.38 10.91
CA ALA A 47 3.39 -9.05 9.94
C ALA A 47 4.24 -8.07 9.11
N PRO A 48 5.39 -8.48 8.56
CA PRO A 48 6.15 -7.69 7.59
C PRO A 48 5.39 -7.63 6.26
N LEU A 49 4.42 -6.70 6.16
CA LEU A 49 3.47 -6.60 5.05
C LEU A 49 4.15 -6.58 3.69
N CYS A 50 5.22 -5.80 3.55
CA CYS A 50 5.90 -5.59 2.26
C CYS A 50 6.77 -6.77 1.84
N ALA A 51 6.94 -7.79 2.69
CA ALA A 51 7.50 -9.08 2.29
C ALA A 51 6.45 -10.00 1.61
N GLY A 52 5.19 -9.53 1.53
CA GLY A 52 4.09 -10.19 0.86
C GLY A 52 4.24 -10.26 -0.66
N LYS A 53 3.40 -11.09 -1.29
CA LYS A 53 3.33 -11.17 -2.76
C LYS A 53 2.58 -9.98 -3.32
N VAL A 54 3.06 -9.44 -4.43
CA VAL A 54 2.36 -8.41 -5.20
C VAL A 54 1.53 -9.09 -6.28
N LEU A 55 0.23 -8.77 -6.35
CA LEU A 55 -0.75 -9.43 -7.22
C LEU A 55 -1.66 -8.38 -7.87
N PRO A 56 -2.11 -8.59 -9.12
CA PRO A 56 -3.10 -7.71 -9.73
C PRO A 56 -4.48 -7.91 -9.09
N ASN A 57 -5.38 -6.97 -9.32
CA ASN A 57 -6.77 -7.15 -8.96
C ASN A 57 -7.42 -8.21 -9.85
N LEU A 58 -8.08 -9.16 -9.23
CA LEU A 58 -8.81 -10.23 -9.90
C LEU A 58 -10.29 -10.10 -9.58
N SER A 59 -11.12 -10.20 -10.61
CA SER A 59 -12.57 -10.28 -10.46
C SER A 59 -13.11 -11.47 -11.25
N ALA A 60 -14.14 -12.13 -10.73
CA ALA A 60 -14.80 -13.21 -11.42
C ALA A 60 -16.05 -12.67 -12.13
N GLN A 61 -16.11 -12.85 -13.45
CA GLN A 61 -17.35 -12.75 -14.19
C GLN A 61 -18.03 -14.10 -14.12
N ASP A 62 -19.33 -14.12 -13.79
CA ASP A 62 -20.23 -15.28 -13.85
C ASP A 62 -19.73 -16.60 -13.21
N GLY A 63 -18.65 -16.56 -12.42
CA GLY A 63 -17.99 -17.71 -11.83
C GLY A 63 -17.20 -18.57 -12.83
N ARG A 64 -17.09 -18.20 -14.11
CA ARG A 64 -16.39 -19.00 -15.14
C ARG A 64 -15.22 -18.28 -15.80
N ARG A 65 -15.19 -16.96 -15.75
CA ARG A 65 -14.09 -16.15 -16.31
C ARG A 65 -13.49 -15.29 -15.20
N VAL A 66 -12.17 -15.17 -15.22
CA VAL A 66 -11.45 -14.26 -14.32
C VAL A 66 -10.93 -13.11 -15.17
N ASP A 67 -11.38 -11.90 -14.85
CA ASP A 67 -10.80 -10.67 -15.39
C ASP A 67 -9.64 -10.23 -14.50
N VAL A 68 -8.56 -9.82 -15.16
CA VAL A 68 -7.37 -9.27 -14.52
C VAL A 68 -7.37 -7.77 -14.75
N ASP A 69 -7.48 -7.02 -13.67
CA ASP A 69 -7.29 -5.57 -13.66
C ASP A 69 -5.81 -5.29 -13.34
N GLU A 70 -5.08 -4.83 -14.35
CA GLU A 70 -3.65 -4.48 -14.27
C GLU A 70 -3.41 -3.01 -13.85
N GLU A 71 -4.46 -2.25 -13.52
CA GLU A 71 -4.37 -0.89 -12.99
C GLU A 71 -4.29 -0.88 -11.46
N THR A 72 -4.99 -1.82 -10.81
CA THR A 72 -5.02 -1.96 -9.35
C THR A 72 -4.15 -3.12 -8.88
N TRP A 73 -3.21 -2.85 -7.97
CA TRP A 73 -2.26 -3.84 -7.46
C TRP A 73 -2.32 -3.94 -5.95
N PHE A 74 -2.20 -5.17 -5.45
CA PHE A 74 -2.25 -5.51 -4.04
C PHE A 74 -0.95 -6.09 -3.55
N VAL A 75 -0.63 -5.85 -2.28
CA VAL A 75 0.32 -6.67 -1.53
C VAL A 75 -0.45 -7.58 -0.56
N ALA A 76 -0.25 -8.88 -0.69
CA ALA A 76 -0.86 -9.90 0.16
C ALA A 76 0.04 -10.22 1.35
N CYS A 77 -0.43 -9.90 2.56
CA CYS A 77 0.29 -10.13 3.80
C CYS A 77 0.75 -11.59 3.95
N PRO A 78 2.03 -11.86 4.27
CA PRO A 78 2.59 -13.21 4.25
C PRO A 78 2.04 -14.16 5.32
N TRP A 79 1.39 -13.64 6.37
CA TRP A 79 0.79 -14.48 7.41
C TRP A 79 -0.59 -15.01 7.03
N HIS A 80 -1.55 -14.11 6.79
CA HIS A 80 -2.98 -14.48 6.64
C HIS A 80 -3.54 -14.17 5.26
N GLY A 81 -2.71 -13.70 4.31
CA GLY A 81 -3.14 -13.37 2.96
C GLY A 81 -3.96 -12.09 2.83
N TRP A 82 -4.13 -11.30 3.89
CA TRP A 82 -4.85 -10.01 3.81
C TRP A 82 -4.22 -9.12 2.74
N GLU A 83 -5.04 -8.73 1.77
CA GLU A 83 -4.63 -7.91 0.64
C GLU A 83 -4.81 -6.43 0.98
N TYR A 84 -3.83 -5.63 0.60
CA TYR A 84 -3.82 -4.17 0.74
C TYR A 84 -3.46 -3.56 -0.60
N ASP A 85 -4.29 -2.63 -1.07
CA ASP A 85 -4.01 -1.85 -2.27
C ASP A 85 -2.74 -1.04 -2.06
N ILE A 86 -1.79 -1.17 -2.99
CA ILE A 86 -0.46 -0.58 -2.88
C ILE A 86 -0.51 0.95 -2.95
N ARG A 87 -1.47 1.50 -3.70
CA ARG A 87 -1.65 2.95 -3.88
C ARG A 87 -2.31 3.57 -2.66
N THR A 88 -3.36 2.95 -2.14
CA THR A 88 -4.22 3.55 -1.11
C THR A 88 -3.93 3.01 0.30
N GLY A 89 -3.30 1.85 0.41
CA GLY A 89 -3.16 1.10 1.65
C GLY A 89 -4.45 0.40 2.09
N GLN A 90 -5.58 0.56 1.40
CA GLN A 90 -6.86 0.02 1.81
C GLN A 90 -6.90 -1.50 1.67
N SER A 91 -7.36 -2.20 2.69
CA SER A 91 -7.73 -3.61 2.58
C SER A 91 -9.19 -3.77 2.18
N TYR A 92 -9.52 -4.88 1.51
CA TYR A 92 -10.89 -5.19 1.09
C TYR A 92 -11.39 -6.52 1.67
N PHE A 93 -10.62 -7.12 2.58
CA PHE A 93 -10.98 -8.36 3.25
C PHE A 93 -11.73 -8.07 4.56
N GLY A 94 -12.84 -8.78 4.78
CA GLY A 94 -13.55 -8.80 6.06
C GLY A 94 -14.42 -7.57 6.32
N ALA A 95 -15.20 -7.10 5.34
CA ALA A 95 -16.16 -6.01 5.52
C ALA A 95 -17.16 -6.26 6.69
N ASP A 96 -17.40 -7.52 7.05
CA ASP A 96 -18.24 -7.93 8.19
C ASP A 96 -17.49 -7.99 9.54
N HIS A 97 -16.17 -7.72 9.56
CA HIS A 97 -15.38 -7.64 10.78
C HIS A 97 -15.23 -6.17 11.21
N PRO A 98 -15.43 -5.85 12.50
CA PRO A 98 -15.36 -4.47 12.97
C PRO A 98 -13.99 -3.84 12.67
N PRO A 99 -13.95 -2.56 12.28
CA PRO A 99 -12.71 -1.83 12.05
C PRO A 99 -11.77 -1.97 13.23
N ALA A 100 -10.55 -2.43 12.97
CA ALA A 100 -9.46 -2.06 13.86
C ALA A 100 -9.31 -0.54 13.80
N ARG A 101 -8.86 0.07 14.90
CA ARG A 101 -8.73 1.54 15.03
C ARG A 101 -7.99 2.12 13.82
N GLY A 102 -8.76 2.62 12.86
CA GLY A 102 -8.26 3.34 11.71
C GLY A 102 -7.79 4.71 12.14
N TYR A 103 -6.58 5.07 11.74
CA TYR A 103 -6.09 6.43 11.86
C TYR A 103 -6.59 7.21 10.65
N HIS A 104 -7.22 8.36 10.90
CA HIS A 104 -7.68 9.25 9.85
C HIS A 104 -6.45 9.74 9.06
N VAL A 105 -6.43 9.51 7.75
CA VAL A 105 -5.46 10.12 6.85
C VAL A 105 -6.19 11.21 6.10
N SER A 106 -5.87 12.47 6.43
CA SER A 106 -6.27 13.63 5.67
C SER A 106 -5.23 13.85 4.55
N VAL A 107 -5.65 13.63 3.30
CA VAL A 107 -4.81 13.86 2.11
C VAL A 107 -5.16 15.23 1.53
N THR A 108 -4.29 16.23 1.68
CA THR A 108 -4.26 17.39 0.79
C THR A 108 -3.52 16.98 -0.49
N ALA A 109 -4.30 16.29 -1.31
CA ALA A 109 -4.22 16.06 -2.74
C ALA A 109 -5.54 15.31 -3.03
N GLU A 110 -6.26 15.70 -4.07
CA GLU A 110 -7.50 15.03 -4.50
C GLU A 110 -7.38 13.50 -4.35
N PRO A 111 -8.38 12.79 -3.80
CA PRO A 111 -8.26 11.36 -3.51
C PRO A 111 -7.94 10.60 -4.79
N ALA A 112 -6.68 10.21 -4.96
CA ALA A 112 -6.25 9.45 -6.11
C ALA A 112 -6.63 7.99 -5.91
N GLY A 113 -7.87 7.66 -6.31
CA GLY A 113 -8.33 6.29 -6.54
C GLY A 113 -9.73 6.04 -6.02
N SER A 114 -10.64 5.69 -6.92
CA SER A 114 -11.83 4.91 -6.54
C SER A 114 -11.38 3.61 -5.87
N PRO A 115 -12.16 3.05 -4.93
CA PRO A 115 -11.90 1.72 -4.41
C PRO A 115 -11.71 0.73 -5.55
N ALA A 116 -10.84 -0.27 -5.35
CA ALA A 116 -10.58 -1.31 -6.33
C ALA A 116 -11.90 -1.83 -6.93
N PRO A 117 -12.06 -1.85 -8.26
CA PRO A 117 -13.32 -2.19 -8.88
C PRO A 117 -13.78 -3.58 -8.44
N GLY A 118 -15.06 -3.70 -8.08
CA GLY A 118 -15.66 -4.96 -7.64
C GLY A 118 -15.38 -5.35 -6.17
N ARG A 119 -14.76 -4.48 -5.36
CA ARG A 119 -14.43 -4.77 -3.96
C ARG A 119 -15.05 -3.78 -2.97
N SER A 120 -15.41 -4.27 -1.79
CA SER A 120 -15.91 -3.43 -0.69
C SER A 120 -14.80 -3.12 0.32
N PRO A 121 -14.63 -1.86 0.77
CA PRO A 121 -13.60 -1.51 1.74
C PRO A 121 -13.74 -2.30 3.05
N GLY A 122 -12.64 -2.88 3.48
CA GLY A 122 -12.52 -3.60 4.74
C GLY A 122 -12.03 -2.72 5.90
N PRO A 123 -11.92 -3.32 7.10
CA PRO A 123 -11.61 -2.62 8.35
C PRO A 123 -10.19 -2.05 8.47
N PHE A 124 -9.26 -2.43 7.60
CA PHE A 124 -7.83 -2.14 7.77
C PHE A 124 -7.27 -1.27 6.64
N VAL A 125 -6.45 -0.29 7.00
CA VAL A 125 -5.67 0.54 6.09
C VAL A 125 -4.22 0.53 6.52
N ALA A 126 -3.31 0.21 5.61
CA ALA A 126 -1.87 0.26 5.83
C ALA A 126 -1.37 1.71 5.82
N ASP A 127 -0.44 2.03 6.73
CA ASP A 127 0.21 3.34 6.75
C ASP A 127 0.94 3.57 5.42
N SER A 128 0.56 4.59 4.65
CA SER A 128 1.22 4.97 3.39
C SER A 128 2.12 6.19 3.57
N TYR A 129 3.06 6.36 2.64
CA TYR A 129 3.97 7.50 2.59
C TYR A 129 3.97 8.12 1.20
N GLU A 130 4.17 9.44 1.16
CA GLU A 130 4.30 10.15 -0.10
C GLU A 130 5.65 9.81 -0.75
N VAL A 131 5.63 9.46 -2.03
CA VAL A 131 6.83 9.17 -2.82
C VAL A 131 6.96 10.16 -3.95
N ARG A 132 8.18 10.65 -4.17
CA ARG A 132 8.52 11.56 -5.26
C ARG A 132 9.76 11.05 -5.98
N VAL A 133 9.79 11.23 -7.30
CA VAL A 133 11.01 11.03 -8.09
C VAL A 133 11.64 12.40 -8.32
N GLN A 134 12.89 12.57 -7.87
CA GLN A 134 13.71 13.76 -8.08
C GLN A 134 14.92 13.34 -8.91
N ASP A 135 14.97 13.79 -10.17
CA ASP A 135 15.91 13.31 -11.18
C ASP A 135 15.89 11.78 -11.30
N ARG A 136 16.94 11.10 -10.81
CA ARG A 136 17.08 9.64 -10.81
C ARG A 136 16.82 9.00 -9.45
N TYR A 137 16.46 9.78 -8.44
CA TYR A 137 16.32 9.34 -7.06
C TYR A 137 14.85 9.21 -6.65
N VAL A 138 14.55 8.13 -5.95
CA VAL A 138 13.25 7.92 -5.29
C VAL A 138 13.36 8.46 -3.87
N VAL A 139 12.43 9.34 -3.51
CA VAL A 139 12.39 10.05 -2.24
C VAL A 139 11.09 9.75 -1.52
N VAL A 140 11.17 9.31 -0.27
CA VAL A 140 10.01 9.05 0.60
C VAL A 140 9.89 10.18 1.61
N ASP A 141 8.72 10.81 1.71
CA ASP A 141 8.41 11.81 2.71
C ASP A 141 7.61 11.22 3.88
N THR A 142 8.17 11.35 5.08
CA THR A 142 7.59 10.92 6.35
C THR A 142 7.03 12.07 7.19
N SER A 143 7.06 13.32 6.67
CA SER A 143 6.56 14.51 7.38
C SER A 143 5.04 14.50 7.52
N ARG A 144 4.33 13.94 6.54
CA ARG A 144 2.91 13.60 6.68
C ARG A 144 2.79 12.42 7.65
N ARG A 145 2.56 12.74 8.91
CA ARG A 145 2.08 11.72 9.87
C ARG A 145 0.62 11.44 9.50
N PRO A 146 0.17 10.17 9.51
CA PRO A 146 -1.26 9.90 9.65
C PRO A 146 -1.74 10.69 10.87
N ASP A 147 -2.82 11.48 10.73
CA ASP A 147 -3.37 12.25 11.84
C ASP A 147 -3.61 11.27 13.00
N ARG A 148 -2.81 11.42 14.06
CA ARG A 148 -2.97 10.64 15.28
C ARG A 148 -4.05 11.35 16.08
N PRO A 149 -5.25 10.78 16.27
CA PRO A 149 -6.21 11.40 17.16
C PRO A 149 -5.61 11.50 18.57
N PRO A 150 -5.84 12.60 19.30
CA PRO A 150 -5.38 12.74 20.67
C PRO A 150 -5.94 11.62 21.56
N ARG A 151 -5.18 11.24 22.58
CA ARG A 151 -5.54 10.19 23.54
C ARG A 151 -6.76 10.54 24.37
#